data_AF-A0A3B6LGT5-F1
#
_entry.id   AF-A0A3B6LGT5-F1
#
_cell.length_a   1.000
_cell.length_b   1.000
_cell.length_c   1.000
_cell.angle_alpha   90.00
_cell.angle_beta   90.00
_cell.angle_gamma   90.00
#
_symmetry.space_group_name_H-M   'P 1'
#
loop_
_entity.id
_entity.type
_entity.pdbx_description
1 polymer ?
#
loop_
_entity_poly.entity_id
_entity_poly.type
_entity_poly.pdbx_seq_one_letter_code
_entity_poly.pdbx_strand_id
1 'polypeptide(L)'
;MAVATTSPMLGALLLLALFSAAGVHGAAPSSPLDQLCGSLGSFYVTPELCASALCVDASSCRSARGAPELAALATRLAAANATAAKASIESALALDAERVPAPASAADADARKGMRSCLQLYAGAVPALQWAARSVAAGRYSGAREVLEAAQYVASGCAGMAGEATLPKENDRFSSMAIVAHAVVASMSTT
;
A
#
# COMPACT_ATOMS: atom_id res chain seq x y z
N MET A 1 48.79 -27.16 69.87
CA MET A 1 49.07 -26.62 68.53
C MET A 1 48.78 -27.73 67.53
N ALA A 2 47.80 -27.53 66.66
CA ALA A 2 47.50 -28.44 65.54
C ALA A 2 47.13 -27.55 64.35
N VAL A 3 47.94 -27.64 63.29
CA VAL A 3 47.73 -26.95 62.01
C VAL A 3 46.94 -27.90 61.13
N ALA A 4 45.77 -27.45 60.65
CA ALA A 4 45.03 -28.11 59.58
C ALA A 4 45.05 -27.20 58.35
N THR A 5 45.64 -27.73 57.28
CA THR A 5 45.75 -27.14 55.96
C THR A 5 44.43 -27.27 55.19
N THR A 6 44.00 -26.22 54.49
CA THR A 6 42.90 -26.30 53.52
C THR A 6 43.32 -25.73 52.17
N SER A 7 43.05 -26.53 51.13
CA SER A 7 43.55 -26.40 49.77
C SER A 7 42.86 -25.30 48.94
N PRO A 8 43.59 -24.57 48.07
CA PRO A 8 43.03 -23.52 47.22
C PRO A 8 42.76 -24.04 45.80
N MET A 9 41.78 -24.94 45.61
CA MET A 9 41.50 -25.48 44.26
C MET A 9 40.02 -25.42 43.84
N LEU A 10 39.20 -24.60 44.51
CA LEU A 10 37.79 -24.40 44.16
C LEU A 10 37.41 -22.95 43.80
N GLY A 11 38.39 -22.04 43.65
CA GLY A 11 38.13 -20.65 43.27
C GLY A 11 38.18 -20.36 41.77
N ALA A 12 38.85 -21.20 40.98
CA ALA A 12 39.18 -20.88 39.58
C ALA A 12 38.14 -21.37 38.54
N LEU A 13 37.23 -22.27 38.92
CA LEU A 13 36.24 -22.84 37.99
C LEU A 13 34.91 -22.08 37.90
N LEU A 14 34.64 -21.16 38.83
CA LEU A 14 33.38 -20.39 38.85
C LEU A 14 33.45 -19.03 38.13
N LEU A 15 34.63 -18.60 37.69
CA LEU A 15 34.82 -17.33 36.95
C LEU A 15 34.81 -17.48 35.42
N LEU A 16 34.77 -18.72 34.90
CA LEU A 16 34.79 -19.01 33.46
C LEU A 16 33.40 -19.28 32.85
N ALA A 17 32.33 -19.20 33.63
CA ALA A 17 30.96 -19.51 33.18
C ALA A 17 30.04 -18.29 32.97
N LEU A 18 30.58 -17.07 32.96
CA LEU A 18 29.80 -15.83 32.79
C LEU A 18 29.99 -15.12 31.43
N PHE A 19 30.75 -15.71 30.50
CA PHE A 19 30.91 -15.18 29.13
C PHE A 19 30.13 -15.98 28.08
N SER A 20 29.05 -16.63 28.49
CA SER A 20 28.12 -17.28 27.55
C SER A 20 27.25 -16.22 26.88
N ALA A 21 27.76 -15.73 25.76
CA ALA A 21 26.99 -15.34 24.58
C ALA A 21 25.65 -14.64 24.87
N ALA A 22 25.70 -13.34 25.16
CA ALA A 22 24.71 -12.44 24.58
C ALA A 22 24.99 -12.39 23.07
N GLY A 23 24.63 -13.47 22.37
CA GLY A 23 24.32 -13.43 20.96
C GLY A 23 23.08 -12.57 20.84
N VAL A 24 23.27 -11.25 20.91
CA VAL A 24 22.31 -10.30 20.36
C VAL A 24 22.21 -10.74 18.92
N HIS A 25 21.18 -11.52 18.61
CA HIS A 25 20.75 -11.72 17.24
C HIS A 25 20.44 -10.31 16.78
N GLY A 26 21.44 -9.68 16.16
CA GLY A 26 21.29 -8.40 15.52
C GLY A 26 20.28 -8.64 14.41
N ALA A 27 19.00 -8.52 14.75
CA ALA A 27 17.97 -8.30 13.76
C ALA A 27 18.53 -7.14 12.93
N ALA A 28 18.75 -7.39 11.63
CA ALA A 28 19.16 -6.34 10.73
C ALA A 28 18.23 -5.13 10.97
N PRO A 29 18.75 -3.90 11.00
CA PRO A 29 17.93 -2.73 11.23
C PRO A 29 16.78 -2.77 10.22
N SER A 30 15.56 -2.92 10.73
CA SER A 30 14.36 -3.01 9.91
C SER A 30 14.27 -1.72 9.10
N SER A 31 14.10 -1.85 7.78
CA SER A 31 14.02 -0.67 6.94
C SER A 31 12.79 0.16 7.33
N PRO A 32 12.74 1.47 7.02
CA PRO A 32 11.54 2.26 7.22
C PRO A 32 10.29 1.64 6.59
N LEU A 33 10.46 0.92 5.47
CA LEU A 33 9.40 0.17 4.82
C LEU A 33 8.93 -1.03 5.66
N ASP A 34 9.86 -1.83 6.19
CA ASP A 34 9.52 -2.99 7.01
C ASP A 34 8.83 -2.57 8.32
N GLN A 35 9.30 -1.48 8.93
CA GLN A 35 8.66 -0.92 10.13
C GLN A 35 7.25 -0.43 9.82
N LEU A 36 7.07 0.33 8.73
CA LEU A 36 5.76 0.82 8.32
C LEU A 36 4.84 -0.35 8.01
N CYS A 37 5.18 -1.20 7.03
CA CYS A 37 4.33 -2.30 6.58
C CYS A 37 4.08 -3.34 7.68
N GLY A 38 5.03 -3.57 8.60
CA GLY A 38 4.84 -4.43 9.76
C GLY A 38 3.93 -3.82 10.84
N SER A 39 3.86 -2.49 10.94
CA SER A 39 2.93 -1.79 11.83
C SER A 39 1.51 -1.70 11.28
N LEU A 40 1.35 -1.81 9.96
CA LEU A 40 0.05 -1.85 9.28
C LEU A 40 -0.56 -3.25 9.46
N GLY A 41 -0.98 -3.56 10.68
CA GLY A 41 -1.46 -4.87 11.11
C GLY A 41 -2.98 -4.99 11.29
N SER A 42 -3.76 -4.24 10.51
CA SER A 42 -5.22 -4.46 10.44
C SER A 42 -5.55 -5.59 9.44
N PHE A 43 -6.67 -6.30 9.65
CA PHE A 43 -7.10 -7.51 8.91
C PHE A 43 -7.19 -7.41 7.37
N TYR A 44 -6.87 -6.28 6.75
CA TYR A 44 -7.09 -6.00 5.32
C TYR A 44 -5.83 -5.56 4.53
N VAL A 45 -4.70 -5.27 5.19
CA VAL A 45 -3.42 -4.99 4.50
C VAL A 45 -2.33 -5.85 5.13
N THR A 46 -1.80 -6.82 4.40
CA THR A 46 -0.65 -7.60 4.87
C THR A 46 0.66 -6.84 4.63
N PRO A 47 1.73 -7.13 5.39
CA PRO A 47 3.04 -6.54 5.15
C PRO A 47 3.54 -6.74 3.70
N GLU A 48 3.28 -7.92 3.12
CA GLU A 48 3.68 -8.26 1.75
C GLU A 48 2.89 -7.43 0.72
N LEU A 49 1.58 -7.25 0.92
CA LEU A 49 0.76 -6.40 0.07
C LEU A 49 1.23 -4.94 0.13
N CYS A 50 1.52 -4.44 1.34
CA CYS A 50 2.06 -3.10 1.53
C CYS A 50 3.41 -2.91 0.81
N ALA A 51 4.36 -3.82 1.03
CA ALA A 51 5.70 -3.73 0.45
C ALA A 51 5.65 -3.83 -1.09
N SER A 52 4.91 -4.80 -1.64
CA SER A 52 4.77 -4.96 -3.09
C SER A 52 4.07 -3.78 -3.77
N ALA A 53 3.05 -3.20 -3.13
CA ALA A 53 2.36 -2.02 -3.65
C ALA A 53 3.25 -0.78 -3.65
N LEU A 54 4.08 -0.58 -2.62
CA LEU A 54 4.99 0.57 -2.53
C LEU A 54 6.27 0.42 -3.36
N CYS A 55 6.73 -0.82 -3.56
CA CYS A 55 7.96 -1.15 -4.27
C CYS A 55 7.71 -1.67 -5.70
N VAL A 56 6.77 -1.07 -6.43
CA VAL A 56 6.63 -1.34 -7.87
C VAL A 56 7.97 -1.14 -8.60
N ASP A 57 8.64 -0.04 -8.29
CA ASP A 57 10.03 0.20 -8.66
C ASP A 57 10.89 0.11 -7.40
N ALA A 58 11.77 -0.90 -7.35
CA ALA A 58 12.50 -1.21 -6.13
C ALA A 58 13.40 -0.06 -5.63
N SER A 59 13.74 0.92 -6.47
CA SER A 59 14.51 2.11 -6.08
C SER A 59 13.68 3.14 -5.32
N SER A 60 12.39 3.32 -5.63
CA SER A 60 11.58 4.42 -5.08
C SER A 60 11.17 4.19 -3.62
N CYS A 61 10.90 2.94 -3.25
CA CYS A 61 10.56 2.61 -1.86
C CYS A 61 11.80 2.51 -0.97
N ARG A 62 12.93 2.04 -1.49
CA ARG A 62 14.18 1.87 -0.73
C ARG A 62 14.91 3.19 -0.46
N SER A 63 14.67 4.22 -1.28
CA SER A 63 15.23 5.56 -1.05
C SER A 63 14.48 6.37 0.01
N ALA A 64 13.29 5.92 0.44
CA ALA A 64 12.48 6.67 1.40
C ALA A 64 13.14 6.63 2.80
N ARG A 65 13.33 7.81 3.38
CA ARG A 65 14.03 7.99 4.66
C ARG A 65 13.17 7.72 5.89
N GLY A 66 11.85 7.61 5.72
CA GLY A 66 10.91 7.46 6.82
C GLY A 66 9.45 7.36 6.39
N ALA A 67 8.57 7.17 7.36
CA ALA A 67 7.13 7.01 7.16
C ALA A 67 6.46 8.19 6.40
N PRO A 68 6.81 9.48 6.63
CA PRO A 68 6.22 10.57 5.83
C PRO A 68 6.52 10.49 4.33
N GLU A 69 7.75 10.11 3.94
CA GLU A 69 8.13 9.95 2.54
C GLU A 69 7.43 8.74 1.91
N LEU A 70 7.27 7.65 2.66
CA LEU A 70 6.50 6.47 2.25
C LEU A 70 5.00 6.77 2.10
N ALA A 71 4.41 7.59 2.97
CA ALA A 71 3.03 8.05 2.83
C ALA A 71 2.83 8.92 1.58
N ALA A 72 3.77 9.83 1.33
CA ALA A 72 3.75 10.63 0.11
C ALA A 72 3.93 9.76 -1.15
N LEU A 73 4.76 8.71 -1.08
CA LEU A 73 4.90 7.73 -2.16
C LEU A 73 3.59 6.95 -2.39
N ALA A 74 2.99 6.40 -1.33
CA ALA A 74 1.76 5.61 -1.40
C ALA A 74 0.62 6.40 -2.08
N THR A 75 0.43 7.65 -1.67
CA THR A 75 -0.61 8.51 -2.24
C THR A 75 -0.35 8.93 -3.68
N ARG A 76 0.91 9.18 -4.05
CA ARG A 76 1.28 9.40 -5.46
C ARG A 76 1.01 8.16 -6.31
N LEU A 77 1.34 6.97 -5.81
CA LEU A 77 1.06 5.70 -6.49
C LEU A 77 -0.45 5.46 -6.65
N ALA A 78 -1.26 5.77 -5.63
CA ALA A 78 -2.72 5.70 -5.74
C ALA A 78 -3.27 6.64 -6.83
N ALA A 79 -2.79 7.89 -6.89
CA ALA A 79 -3.17 8.84 -7.94
C ALA A 79 -2.72 8.38 -9.34
N ALA A 80 -1.50 7.83 -9.45
CA ALA A 80 -0.97 7.29 -10.70
C ALA A 80 -1.78 6.08 -11.19
N ASN A 81 -2.09 5.13 -10.28
CA ASN A 81 -2.89 3.96 -10.62
C ASN A 81 -4.32 4.36 -11.01
N ALA A 82 -4.95 5.31 -10.33
CA ALA A 82 -6.26 5.84 -10.73
C ALA A 82 -6.23 6.47 -12.12
N THR A 83 -5.15 7.20 -12.44
CA THR A 83 -4.96 7.81 -13.76
C THR A 83 -4.80 6.74 -14.84
N ALA A 84 -4.02 5.70 -14.56
CA ALA A 84 -3.83 4.56 -15.46
C ALA A 84 -5.14 3.77 -15.67
N ALA A 85 -5.91 3.54 -14.61
CA ALA A 85 -7.23 2.91 -14.69
C ALA A 85 -8.18 3.72 -15.58
N LYS A 86 -8.28 5.04 -15.33
CA LYS A 86 -9.08 5.95 -16.15
C LYS A 86 -8.71 5.85 -17.64
N ALA A 87 -7.42 5.98 -17.95
CA ALA A 87 -6.93 5.92 -19.34
C ALA A 87 -7.20 4.56 -20.00
N SER A 88 -7.09 3.47 -19.24
CA SER A 88 -7.35 2.12 -19.74
C SER A 88 -8.84 1.90 -20.02
N ILE A 89 -9.73 2.43 -19.18
CA ILE A 89 -11.18 2.41 -19.40
C ILE A 89 -11.57 3.23 -20.63
N GLU A 90 -10.99 4.43 -20.78
CA GLU A 90 -11.18 5.28 -21.95
C GLU A 90 -10.74 4.58 -23.25
N SER A 91 -9.56 3.93 -23.22
CA SER A 91 -9.07 3.14 -24.34
C SER A 91 -9.95 1.93 -24.64
N ALA A 92 -10.45 1.22 -23.63
CA ALA A 92 -11.33 0.07 -23.82
C ALA A 92 -12.65 0.49 -24.48
N LEU A 93 -13.24 1.62 -24.06
CA LEU A 93 -14.43 2.20 -24.68
C LEU A 93 -14.21 2.61 -26.14
N ALA A 94 -13.05 3.18 -26.47
CA ALA A 94 -12.70 3.56 -27.84
C ALA A 94 -12.58 2.32 -28.73
N LEU A 95 -11.84 1.30 -28.27
CA LEU A 95 -11.66 0.04 -29.01
C LEU A 95 -12.97 -0.72 -29.20
N ASP A 96 -13.88 -0.69 -28.22
CA ASP A 96 -15.22 -1.27 -28.35
C ASP A 96 -16.05 -0.54 -29.39
N ALA A 97 -16.03 0.80 -29.39
CA ALA A 97 -16.75 1.61 -30.37
C ALA A 97 -16.25 1.40 -31.81
N GLU A 98 -14.94 1.21 -32.01
CA GLU A 98 -14.35 0.89 -33.31
C GLU A 98 -14.74 -0.51 -33.81
N ARG A 99 -14.77 -1.50 -32.91
CA ARG A 99 -15.13 -2.89 -33.27
C ARG A 99 -16.62 -3.09 -33.48
N VAL A 100 -17.44 -2.43 -32.68
CA VAL A 100 -18.89 -2.63 -32.63
C VAL A 100 -19.60 -1.27 -32.64
N PRO A 101 -19.81 -0.67 -33.82
CA PRO A 101 -20.37 0.69 -33.95
C PRO A 101 -21.76 0.86 -33.34
N ALA A 102 -22.55 -0.22 -33.31
CA ALA A 102 -23.88 -0.27 -32.69
C ALA A 102 -24.01 -1.50 -31.79
N PRO A 103 -24.63 -1.39 -30.60
CA PRO A 103 -24.85 -2.52 -29.71
C PRO A 103 -25.70 -3.61 -30.35
N ALA A 104 -25.23 -4.86 -30.27
CA ALA A 104 -25.93 -6.02 -30.80
C ALA A 104 -27.12 -6.44 -29.91
N SER A 105 -27.10 -6.03 -28.64
CA SER A 105 -28.15 -6.28 -27.66
C SER A 105 -28.33 -5.13 -26.67
N ALA A 106 -29.43 -5.14 -25.92
CA ALA A 106 -29.64 -4.21 -24.81
C ALA A 106 -28.56 -4.37 -23.72
N ALA A 107 -28.11 -5.60 -23.46
CA ALA A 107 -27.02 -5.89 -22.53
C ALA A 107 -25.71 -5.21 -22.96
N ASP A 108 -25.38 -5.21 -24.26
CA ASP A 108 -24.19 -4.51 -24.77
C ASP A 108 -24.30 -2.99 -24.64
N ALA A 109 -25.51 -2.45 -24.80
CA ALA A 109 -25.77 -1.03 -24.62
C ALA A 109 -25.62 -0.63 -23.14
N ASP A 110 -26.14 -1.43 -22.23
CA ASP A 110 -26.03 -1.23 -20.79
C ASP A 110 -24.59 -1.38 -20.29
N ALA A 111 -23.86 -2.39 -20.75
CA ALA A 111 -22.43 -2.58 -20.46
C ALA A 111 -21.61 -1.34 -20.89
N ARG A 112 -21.83 -0.83 -22.11
CA ARG A 112 -21.19 0.41 -22.58
C ARG A 112 -21.55 1.62 -21.74
N LYS A 113 -22.82 1.77 -21.36
CA LYS A 113 -23.27 2.84 -20.47
C LYS A 113 -22.59 2.74 -19.10
N GLY A 114 -22.51 1.54 -18.54
CA GLY A 114 -21.80 1.21 -17.32
C GLY A 114 -20.34 1.63 -17.34
N MET A 115 -19.62 1.25 -18.40
CA MET A 115 -18.23 1.64 -18.61
C MET A 115 -18.04 3.17 -18.71
N ARG A 116 -18.97 3.89 -19.35
CA ARG A 116 -18.94 5.37 -19.37
C ARG A 116 -19.17 5.97 -17.98
N SER A 117 -20.09 5.41 -17.18
CA SER A 117 -20.30 5.85 -15.80
C SER A 117 -19.07 5.59 -14.93
N CYS A 118 -18.40 4.45 -15.11
CA CYS A 118 -17.13 4.17 -14.49
C CYS A 118 -16.05 5.21 -14.88
N LEU A 119 -15.96 5.59 -16.16
CA LEU A 119 -15.04 6.63 -16.60
C LEU A 119 -15.31 7.98 -15.90
N GLN A 120 -16.58 8.35 -15.71
CA GLN A 120 -16.94 9.58 -14.98
C GLN A 120 -16.56 9.50 -13.50
N LEU A 121 -16.73 8.34 -12.86
CA LEU A 121 -16.30 8.12 -11.48
C LEU A 121 -14.78 8.33 -11.33
N TYR A 122 -13.98 7.75 -12.23
CA TYR A 122 -12.52 7.97 -12.25
C TYR A 122 -12.15 9.42 -12.62
N ALA A 123 -12.92 10.08 -13.48
CA ALA A 123 -12.70 11.49 -13.80
C ALA A 123 -12.82 12.40 -12.56
N GLY A 124 -13.69 12.06 -11.61
CA GLY A 124 -13.76 12.72 -10.29
C GLY A 124 -12.70 12.24 -9.30
N ALA A 125 -12.40 10.93 -9.27
CA ALA A 125 -11.45 10.36 -8.31
C ALA A 125 -10.00 10.82 -8.53
N VAL A 126 -9.55 10.92 -9.79
CA VAL A 126 -8.18 11.31 -10.14
C VAL A 126 -7.77 12.66 -9.54
N PRO A 127 -8.48 13.78 -9.78
CA PRO A 127 -8.10 15.07 -9.20
C PRO A 127 -8.17 15.09 -7.66
N ALA A 128 -9.11 14.36 -7.05
CA ALA A 128 -9.18 14.22 -5.59
C ALA A 128 -7.94 13.51 -5.03
N LEU A 129 -7.51 12.41 -5.66
CA LEU A 129 -6.29 11.68 -5.27
C LEU A 129 -5.02 12.50 -5.50
N GLN A 130 -4.95 13.27 -6.58
CA GLN A 130 -3.84 14.20 -6.81
C GLN A 130 -3.77 15.29 -5.75
N TRP A 131 -4.92 15.81 -5.30
CA TRP A 131 -5.00 16.71 -4.16
C TRP A 131 -4.51 16.01 -2.88
N ALA A 132 -4.95 14.78 -2.60
CA ALA A 132 -4.54 14.02 -1.44
C ALA A 132 -3.01 13.81 -1.43
N ALA A 133 -2.42 13.45 -2.57
CA ALA A 133 -0.97 13.30 -2.71
C ALA A 133 -0.19 14.60 -2.38
N ARG A 134 -0.69 15.77 -2.84
CA ARG A 134 -0.09 17.07 -2.50
C ARG A 134 -0.27 17.41 -1.01
N SER A 135 -1.40 17.06 -0.43
CA SER A 135 -1.67 17.29 0.99
C SER A 135 -0.77 16.44 1.89
N VAL A 136 -0.61 15.15 1.59
CA VAL A 136 0.30 14.26 2.33
C VAL A 136 1.76 14.70 2.19
N ALA A 137 2.19 15.11 1.00
CA ALA A 137 3.53 15.67 0.80
C ALA A 137 3.78 16.95 1.63
N ALA A 138 2.71 17.69 1.97
CA ALA A 138 2.76 18.86 2.83
C ALA A 138 2.48 18.55 4.32
N GLY A 139 2.46 17.27 4.71
CA GLY A 139 2.20 16.85 6.10
C GLY A 139 0.74 16.97 6.55
N ARG A 140 -0.21 17.18 5.63
CA ARG A 140 -1.65 17.30 5.94
C ARG A 140 -2.34 15.95 5.73
N TYR A 141 -2.37 15.13 6.77
CA TYR A 141 -2.84 13.73 6.67
C TYR A 141 -4.34 13.57 6.82
N SER A 142 -5.01 14.32 7.70
CA SER A 142 -6.45 14.14 7.99
C SER A 142 -7.30 14.21 6.72
N GLY A 143 -7.35 15.38 6.08
CA GLY A 143 -8.10 15.58 4.82
C GLY A 143 -7.77 14.57 3.72
N ALA A 144 -6.51 14.17 3.61
CA ALA A 144 -6.08 13.18 2.63
C ALA A 144 -6.57 11.76 2.97
N ARG A 145 -6.64 11.42 4.27
CA ARG A 145 -7.17 10.14 4.76
C ARG A 145 -8.62 9.96 4.33
N GLU A 146 -9.48 10.96 4.51
CA GLU A 146 -10.89 10.84 4.12
C GLU A 146 -11.06 10.66 2.60
N VAL A 147 -10.24 11.34 1.80
CA VAL A 147 -10.25 11.13 0.34
C VAL A 147 -9.82 9.71 -0.03
N LEU A 148 -8.79 9.18 0.62
CA LEU A 148 -8.31 7.82 0.37
C LEU A 148 -9.30 6.77 0.87
N GLU A 149 -9.99 7.04 1.98
CA GLU A 149 -11.05 6.18 2.52
C GLU A 149 -12.15 6.00 1.47
N ALA A 150 -12.64 7.10 0.89
CA ALA A 150 -13.62 7.09 -0.19
C ALA A 150 -13.09 6.42 -1.47
N ALA A 151 -11.81 6.62 -1.78
CA ALA A 151 -11.18 6.06 -2.99
C ALA A 151 -11.17 4.52 -3.03
N GLN A 152 -11.23 3.85 -1.88
CA GLN A 152 -11.30 2.38 -1.80
C GLN A 152 -12.55 1.81 -2.51
N TYR A 153 -13.61 2.59 -2.62
CA TYR A 153 -14.87 2.16 -3.25
C TYR A 153 -14.96 2.48 -4.74
N VAL A 154 -13.98 3.19 -5.30
CA VAL A 154 -14.05 3.62 -6.70
C VAL A 154 -13.92 2.44 -7.66
N ALA A 155 -13.01 1.50 -7.39
CA ALA A 155 -12.81 0.33 -8.25
C ALA A 155 -14.00 -0.65 -8.22
N SER A 156 -14.55 -0.90 -7.03
CA SER A 156 -15.73 -1.77 -6.87
C SER A 156 -17.02 -1.10 -7.37
N GLY A 157 -17.16 0.21 -7.16
CA GLY A 157 -18.24 1.00 -7.75
C GLY A 157 -18.19 0.98 -9.28
N CYS A 158 -16.99 1.08 -9.86
CA CYS A 158 -16.79 0.89 -11.30
C CYS A 158 -17.24 -0.50 -11.76
N ALA A 159 -16.81 -1.57 -11.09
CA ALA A 159 -17.22 -2.94 -11.40
C ALA A 159 -18.74 -3.12 -11.34
N GLY A 160 -19.39 -2.60 -10.30
CA GLY A 160 -20.85 -2.65 -10.17
C GLY A 160 -21.59 -1.90 -11.30
N MET A 161 -21.03 -0.78 -11.79
CA MET A 161 -21.61 -0.06 -12.93
C MET A 161 -21.36 -0.75 -14.27
N ALA A 162 -20.16 -1.31 -14.45
CA ALA A 162 -19.74 -1.98 -15.68
C ALA A 162 -20.55 -3.26 -15.95
N GLY A 163 -21.12 -3.88 -14.91
CA GLY A 163 -21.89 -5.12 -15.02
C GLY A 163 -21.00 -6.25 -15.54
N GLU A 164 -21.43 -6.92 -16.61
CA GLU A 164 -20.68 -8.01 -17.25
C GLU A 164 -19.54 -7.52 -18.17
N ALA A 165 -19.32 -6.21 -18.30
CA ALA A 165 -18.22 -5.69 -19.11
C ALA A 165 -16.87 -6.06 -18.49
N THR A 166 -15.94 -6.53 -19.32
CA THR A 166 -14.58 -6.81 -18.87
C THR A 166 -13.85 -5.50 -18.56
N LEU A 167 -13.48 -5.32 -17.29
CA LEU A 167 -12.69 -4.17 -16.86
C LEU A 167 -11.19 -4.37 -17.12
N PRO A 168 -10.44 -3.29 -17.42
CA PRO A 168 -8.99 -3.36 -17.44
C PRO A 168 -8.41 -3.72 -16.07
N LYS A 169 -7.32 -4.50 -16.06
CA LYS A 169 -6.59 -4.91 -14.84
C LYS A 169 -6.14 -3.73 -13.97
N GLU A 170 -5.98 -2.55 -14.57
CA GLU A 170 -5.62 -1.32 -13.89
C GLU A 170 -6.67 -0.90 -12.85
N ASN A 171 -7.94 -1.29 -13.02
CA ASN A 171 -8.99 -1.08 -12.01
C ASN A 171 -8.67 -1.80 -10.69
N ASP A 172 -8.28 -3.06 -10.77
CA ASP A 172 -7.93 -3.88 -9.60
C ASP A 172 -6.61 -3.40 -8.98
N ARG A 173 -5.63 -3.06 -9.82
CA ARG A 173 -4.36 -2.49 -9.37
C ARG A 173 -4.56 -1.18 -8.60
N PHE A 174 -5.49 -0.35 -9.05
CA PHE A 174 -5.88 0.84 -8.30
C PHE A 174 -6.58 0.47 -6.98
N SER A 175 -7.50 -0.49 -6.98
CA SER A 175 -8.17 -0.97 -5.76
C SER A 175 -7.18 -1.35 -4.65
N SER A 176 -6.20 -2.21 -4.96
CA SER A 176 -5.18 -2.62 -4.00
C SER A 176 -4.35 -1.44 -3.48
N MET A 177 -3.95 -0.54 -4.39
CA MET A 177 -3.14 0.63 -4.01
C MET A 177 -3.93 1.65 -3.18
N ALA A 178 -5.22 1.85 -3.43
CA ALA A 178 -6.08 2.72 -2.64
C ALA A 178 -6.17 2.25 -1.20
N ILE A 179 -6.34 0.94 -0.98
CA ILE A 179 -6.39 0.32 0.34
C ILE A 179 -5.05 0.50 1.08
N VAL A 180 -3.92 0.21 0.41
CA VAL A 180 -2.58 0.40 1.01
C VAL A 180 -2.33 1.87 1.33
N ALA A 181 -2.63 2.79 0.41
CA ALA A 181 -2.42 4.22 0.62
C ALA A 181 -3.27 4.77 1.77
N HIS A 182 -4.53 4.35 1.88
CA HIS A 182 -5.39 4.69 3.01
C HIS A 182 -4.79 4.21 4.33
N ALA A 183 -4.39 2.93 4.42
CA ALA A 183 -3.81 2.37 5.64
C ALA A 183 -2.53 3.11 6.08
N VAL A 184 -1.63 3.38 5.13
CA VAL A 184 -0.40 4.16 5.39
C VAL A 184 -0.72 5.56 5.90
N VAL A 185 -1.66 6.29 5.29
CA VAL A 185 -1.97 7.66 5.71
C VAL A 185 -2.77 7.69 7.03
N ALA A 186 -3.61 6.69 7.26
CA ALA A 186 -4.33 6.53 8.52
C ALA A 186 -3.37 6.34 9.70
N SER A 187 -2.31 5.54 9.55
CA SER A 187 -1.29 5.37 10.61
C SER A 187 -0.48 6.64 10.90
N MET A 188 -0.42 7.59 9.94
CA MET A 188 0.20 8.90 10.14
C MET A 188 -0.72 9.91 10.83
N SER A 189 -2.03 9.68 10.82
CA SER A 189 -3.02 10.63 11.37
C SER A 189 -3.21 10.45 12.88
N THR A 190 -2.66 9.38 13.45
CA THR A 190 -2.70 9.05 14.88
C THR A 190 -1.46 9.46 15.67
N THR A 191 -0.41 9.90 14.96
CA THR A 191 0.85 10.44 15.52
C THR A 191 0.86 11.95 15.48
#